data_AF-A0A0W0Z3Y9-F1
#
_entry.id   AF-A0A0W0Z3Y9-F1
#
_cell.length_a   1.000
_cell.length_b   1.000
_cell.length_c   1.000
_cell.angle_alpha   90.00
_cell.angle_beta   90.00
_cell.angle_gamma   90.00
#
_symmetry.space_group_name_H-M   'P 1'
#
loop_
_entity.id
_entity.type
_entity.pdbx_description
1 polymer ?
#
loop_
_entity_poly.entity_id
_entity_poly.type
_entity_poly.pdbx_seq_one_letter_code
_entity_poly.pdbx_strand_id
1 'polypeptide(L)'
;MFFFSSLASVAIIFVGFNIVLTSIAFEYEQQFSRLTKTKDAVDKLWFYPNQLIKNSPNIRPEFMASFFMNNLDLYHLVLLPHKKTPLTKEAILEEQFISNVMLQSWEDFLMMRRYDEISLDFWLGSFLTWAQNPYFKIYYNRMKFNYQDFTNQLAELLFEYAEKIPVPTEDIHVYRRTVAKMQKDPRYIVLVESLS
;
A
#
# COMPACT_ATOMS: atom_id res chain seq x y z
N MET A 1 40.00 -33.72 40.35
CA MET A 1 39.73 -32.28 40.12
C MET A 1 39.91 -31.87 38.66
N PHE A 2 40.93 -32.36 37.94
CA PHE A 2 41.15 -32.07 36.50
C PHE A 2 40.00 -32.47 35.56
N PHE A 3 39.38 -33.64 35.75
CA PHE A 3 38.30 -34.14 34.87
C PHE A 3 37.02 -33.28 34.88
N PHE A 4 36.67 -32.73 36.04
CA PHE A 4 35.49 -31.85 36.18
C PHE A 4 35.71 -30.49 35.50
N SER A 5 36.94 -29.97 35.51
CA SER A 5 37.29 -28.72 34.84
C SER A 5 37.22 -28.88 33.31
N SER A 6 37.71 -29.99 32.75
CA SER A 6 37.64 -30.26 31.31
C SER A 6 36.21 -30.47 30.81
N LEU A 7 35.36 -31.16 31.58
CA LEU A 7 33.94 -31.34 31.24
C LEU A 7 33.16 -30.02 31.29
N ALA A 8 33.43 -29.17 32.29
CA ALA A 8 32.83 -27.85 32.38
C ALA A 8 33.26 -26.94 31.21
N SER A 9 34.53 -26.95 30.82
CA SER A 9 35.01 -26.19 29.66
C SER A 9 34.38 -26.63 28.35
N VAL A 10 34.23 -27.94 28.13
CA VAL A 10 33.56 -28.48 26.94
C VAL A 10 32.07 -28.11 26.92
N ALA A 11 31.38 -28.19 28.07
CA ALA A 11 29.98 -27.77 28.18
C ALA A 11 29.77 -26.29 27.85
N ILE A 12 30.67 -25.40 28.32
CA ILE A 12 30.61 -23.96 28.00
C ILE A 12 30.78 -23.72 26.49
N ILE A 13 31.69 -24.45 25.84
CA ILE A 13 31.88 -24.35 24.38
C ILE A 13 30.61 -24.80 23.64
N PHE A 14 29.99 -25.91 24.04
CA PHE A 14 28.73 -26.38 23.44
C PHE A 14 27.56 -25.42 23.66
N VAL A 15 27.45 -24.82 24.84
CA VAL A 15 26.44 -23.78 25.11
C VAL A 15 26.69 -22.56 24.24
N GLY A 16 27.94 -22.10 24.12
CA GLY A 16 28.32 -20.99 23.23
C GLY A 16 27.99 -21.27 21.77
N PHE A 17 28.31 -22.46 21.26
CA PHE A 17 27.94 -22.90 19.91
C PHE A 17 26.43 -22.95 19.70
N ASN A 18 25.67 -23.48 20.66
CA ASN A 18 24.21 -23.52 20.57
C ASN A 18 23.59 -22.12 20.55
N ILE A 19 24.11 -21.17 21.35
CA ILE A 19 23.65 -19.78 21.32
C ILE A 19 23.91 -19.17 19.94
N VAL A 20 25.11 -19.34 19.38
CA VAL A 20 25.46 -18.81 18.05
C VAL A 20 24.60 -19.43 16.95
N LEU A 21 24.43 -20.75 16.93
CA LEU A 21 23.59 -21.44 15.95
C LEU A 21 22.12 -21.01 16.06
N THR A 22 21.61 -20.85 17.28
CA THR A 22 20.24 -20.40 17.53
C THR A 22 20.07 -18.95 17.06
N SER A 23 21.01 -18.05 17.35
CA SER A 23 20.99 -16.67 16.84
C SER A 23 20.99 -16.61 15.32
N ILE A 24 21.84 -17.39 14.66
CA ILE A 24 21.88 -17.47 13.19
C ILE A 24 20.55 -18.00 12.64
N ALA A 25 19.99 -19.07 13.22
CA ALA A 25 18.70 -19.61 12.81
C ALA A 25 17.56 -18.57 12.97
N PHE A 26 17.52 -17.84 14.09
CA PHE A 26 16.56 -16.75 14.30
C PHE A 26 16.72 -15.63 13.28
N GLU A 27 17.95 -15.23 12.95
CA GLU A 27 18.20 -14.21 11.92
C GLU A 27 17.72 -14.68 10.54
N TYR A 28 18.00 -15.93 10.15
CA TYR A 28 17.53 -16.51 8.89
C TYR A 28 16.00 -16.62 8.85
N GLU A 29 15.36 -17.08 9.92
CA GLU A 29 13.89 -17.14 10.00
C GLU A 29 13.26 -15.75 9.92
N GLN A 30 13.87 -14.76 10.59
CA GLN A 30 13.39 -13.39 10.55
C GLN A 30 13.51 -12.80 9.13
N GLN A 31 14.64 -13.00 8.46
CA GLN A 31 14.83 -12.56 7.08
C GLN A 31 13.86 -13.26 6.11
N PHE A 32 13.70 -14.58 6.22
CA PHE A 32 12.78 -15.34 5.39
C PHE A 32 11.32 -14.93 5.59
N SER A 33 10.94 -14.68 6.86
CA SER A 33 9.61 -14.17 7.21
C SER A 33 9.36 -12.79 6.59
N ARG A 34 10.32 -11.86 6.69
CA ARG A 34 10.21 -10.52 6.08
C ARG A 34 10.08 -10.58 4.56
N LEU A 35 10.87 -11.41 3.88
CA LEU A 35 10.75 -11.60 2.43
C LEU A 35 9.37 -12.12 2.02
N THR A 36 8.86 -13.11 2.76
CA THR A 36 7.52 -13.66 2.51
C THR A 36 6.43 -12.62 2.72
N LYS A 37 6.51 -11.84 3.81
CA LYS A 37 5.57 -10.75 4.10
C LYS A 37 5.64 -9.61 3.11
N THR A 38 6.83 -9.28 2.62
CA THR A 38 7.04 -8.29 1.57
C THR A 38 6.40 -8.74 0.26
N LYS A 39 6.56 -10.02 -0.11
CA LYS A 39 5.88 -10.59 -1.27
C LYS A 39 4.36 -10.53 -1.12
N ASP A 40 3.83 -10.96 0.02
CA ASP A 40 2.40 -10.88 0.31
C ASP A 40 1.88 -9.45 0.19
N ALA A 41 2.66 -8.47 0.67
CA ALA A 41 2.33 -7.04 0.57
C ALA A 41 2.32 -6.60 -0.90
N VAL A 42 3.33 -6.94 -1.69
CA VAL A 42 3.35 -6.60 -3.14
C VAL A 42 2.16 -7.22 -3.87
N ASP A 43 1.84 -8.48 -3.59
CA ASP A 43 0.76 -9.19 -4.24
C ASP A 43 -0.61 -8.56 -3.90
N LYS A 44 -0.86 -8.27 -2.62
CA LYS A 44 -2.14 -7.70 -2.15
C LYS A 44 -2.29 -6.22 -2.44
N LEU A 45 -1.26 -5.44 -2.17
CA LEU A 45 -1.32 -3.98 -2.14
C LEU A 45 -1.08 -3.35 -3.51
N TRP A 46 -0.54 -4.10 -4.48
CA TRP A 46 -0.20 -3.55 -5.79
C TRP A 46 -0.66 -4.45 -6.93
N PHE A 47 -0.22 -5.70 -6.95
CA PHE A 47 -0.41 -6.55 -8.12
C PHE A 47 -1.89 -6.91 -8.34
N TYR A 48 -2.57 -7.39 -7.30
CA TYR A 48 -3.98 -7.78 -7.39
C TYR A 48 -4.91 -6.61 -7.80
N PRO A 49 -4.85 -5.42 -7.18
CA PRO A 49 -5.67 -4.29 -7.61
C PRO A 49 -5.42 -3.88 -9.08
N ASN A 50 -4.16 -3.87 -9.52
CA ASN A 50 -3.83 -3.56 -10.92
C ASN A 50 -4.30 -4.64 -11.90
N GLN A 51 -4.28 -5.92 -11.51
CA GLN A 51 -4.86 -7.00 -12.31
C GLN A 51 -6.37 -6.84 -12.48
N LEU A 52 -7.08 -6.45 -11.43
CA LEU A 52 -8.52 -6.19 -11.51
C LEU A 52 -8.83 -5.04 -12.48
N ILE A 53 -8.13 -3.92 -12.35
CA ILE A 53 -8.30 -2.78 -13.28
C ILE A 53 -8.11 -3.22 -14.74
N LYS A 54 -7.09 -4.05 -15.02
CA LYS A 54 -6.78 -4.50 -16.37
C LYS A 54 -7.79 -5.49 -16.95
N ASN A 55 -8.33 -6.38 -16.11
CA ASN A 55 -9.09 -7.54 -16.56
C ASN A 55 -10.61 -7.35 -16.46
N SER A 56 -11.09 -6.23 -15.91
CA SER A 56 -12.52 -5.94 -15.78
C SER A 56 -13.16 -5.60 -17.13
N PRO A 57 -14.12 -6.41 -17.62
CA PRO A 57 -14.68 -6.25 -18.96
C PRO A 57 -15.73 -5.15 -19.08
N ASN A 58 -16.37 -4.75 -17.97
CA ASN A 58 -17.46 -3.76 -17.98
C ASN A 58 -17.05 -2.40 -17.38
N ILE A 59 -15.80 -2.27 -16.92
CA ILE A 59 -15.29 -1.04 -16.35
C ILE A 59 -15.31 0.10 -17.39
N ARG A 60 -15.70 1.30 -16.97
CA ARG A 60 -15.69 2.44 -17.88
C ARG A 60 -14.25 2.87 -18.17
N PRO A 61 -13.91 3.17 -19.44
CA PRO A 61 -12.57 3.62 -19.82
C PRO A 61 -12.10 4.83 -19.01
N GLU A 62 -12.99 5.75 -18.65
CA GLU A 62 -12.66 6.96 -17.89
C GLU A 62 -12.31 6.64 -16.43
N PHE A 63 -12.95 5.62 -15.83
CA PHE A 63 -12.60 5.14 -14.50
C PHE A 63 -11.22 4.48 -14.52
N MET A 64 -10.97 3.60 -15.49
CA MET A 64 -9.66 2.95 -15.67
C MET A 64 -8.55 3.96 -15.96
N ALA A 65 -8.78 4.88 -16.90
CA ALA A 65 -7.82 5.90 -17.31
C ALA A 65 -7.42 6.83 -16.15
N SER A 66 -8.34 7.08 -15.22
CA SER A 66 -8.06 7.94 -14.07
C SER A 66 -7.14 7.35 -12.99
N PHE A 67 -6.72 6.08 -13.10
CA PHE A 67 -5.59 5.56 -12.32
C PHE A 67 -4.22 5.89 -12.93
N PHE A 68 -4.21 6.41 -14.16
CA PHE A 68 -3.01 6.68 -14.95
C PHE A 68 -3.03 8.12 -15.48
N MET A 69 -3.40 9.08 -14.61
CA MET A 69 -3.54 10.49 -14.99
C MET A 69 -2.23 11.17 -15.39
N ASN A 70 -1.09 10.52 -15.18
CA ASN A 70 0.20 10.95 -15.73
C ASN A 70 0.28 10.75 -17.25
N ASN A 71 -0.45 9.77 -17.81
CA ASN A 71 -0.52 9.53 -19.24
C ASN A 71 -1.48 10.55 -19.88
N LEU A 72 -0.96 11.40 -20.78
CA LEU A 72 -1.72 12.49 -21.39
C LEU A 72 -2.92 12.00 -22.23
N ASP A 73 -2.75 10.90 -22.97
CA ASP A 73 -3.82 10.33 -23.79
C ASP A 73 -4.97 9.82 -22.93
N LEU A 74 -4.63 9.11 -21.84
CA LEU A 74 -5.61 8.62 -20.88
C LEU A 74 -6.25 9.76 -20.08
N TYR A 75 -5.48 10.75 -19.67
CA TYR A 75 -5.98 11.94 -18.97
C TYR A 75 -7.06 12.67 -19.78
N HIS A 76 -6.86 12.84 -21.09
CA HIS A 76 -7.87 13.44 -21.96
C HIS A 76 -9.16 12.61 -22.01
N LEU A 77 -9.12 11.28 -21.91
CA LEU A 77 -10.34 10.48 -21.81
C LEU A 77 -11.16 10.81 -20.54
N VAL A 78 -10.49 11.10 -19.43
CA VAL A 78 -11.15 11.44 -18.15
C VAL A 78 -11.83 12.81 -18.21
N LEU A 79 -11.17 13.79 -18.83
CA LEU A 79 -11.57 15.19 -18.84
C LEU A 79 -12.65 15.56 -19.85
N LEU A 80 -13.04 14.70 -20.79
CA LEU A 80 -13.98 15.04 -21.85
C LEU A 80 -15.44 14.75 -21.42
N PRO A 81 -16.19 15.71 -20.84
CA PRO A 81 -17.50 15.47 -20.23
C PRO A 81 -18.57 14.99 -21.22
N HIS A 82 -18.47 15.39 -22.49
CA HIS A 82 -19.47 15.06 -23.52
C HIS A 82 -19.24 13.70 -24.19
N LYS A 83 -18.19 12.96 -23.82
CA LYS A 83 -17.88 11.64 -24.37
C LYS A 83 -17.92 10.52 -23.34
N LYS A 84 -18.44 10.79 -22.13
CA LYS A 84 -18.44 9.80 -21.05
C LYS A 84 -19.30 8.59 -21.41
N THR A 85 -18.73 7.40 -21.23
CA THR A 85 -19.48 6.15 -21.38
C THR A 85 -20.65 6.08 -20.39
N PRO A 86 -21.80 5.50 -20.80
CA PRO A 86 -22.96 5.38 -19.95
C PRO A 86 -22.69 4.46 -18.75
N LEU A 87 -23.27 4.79 -17.60
CA LEU A 87 -23.19 4.00 -16.38
C LEU A 87 -24.18 2.82 -16.44
N THR A 88 -23.70 1.63 -16.81
CA THR A 88 -24.47 0.38 -16.72
C THR A 88 -24.44 -0.18 -15.30
N LYS A 89 -25.33 -1.12 -14.98
CA LYS A 89 -25.35 -1.76 -13.65
C LYS A 89 -24.06 -2.54 -13.40
N GLU A 90 -23.57 -3.21 -14.41
CA GLU A 90 -22.35 -4.02 -14.39
C GLU A 90 -21.12 -3.13 -14.16
N ALA A 91 -21.04 -1.99 -14.87
CA ALA A 91 -19.98 -1.01 -14.67
C ALA A 91 -19.98 -0.45 -13.25
N ILE A 92 -21.15 -0.10 -12.70
CA ILE A 92 -21.27 0.38 -11.31
C ILE A 92 -20.71 -0.66 -10.33
N LEU A 93 -21.11 -1.92 -10.48
CA LEU A 93 -20.71 -2.99 -9.59
C LEU A 93 -19.20 -3.26 -9.67
N GLU A 94 -18.62 -3.26 -10.88
CA GLU A 94 -17.18 -3.46 -11.07
C GLU A 94 -16.36 -2.29 -10.52
N GLU A 95 -16.75 -1.05 -10.81
CA GLU A 95 -16.06 0.14 -10.28
C GLU A 95 -16.12 0.20 -8.75
N GLN A 96 -17.28 -0.15 -8.17
CA GLN A 96 -17.45 -0.23 -6.72
C GLN A 96 -16.60 -1.35 -6.12
N PHE A 97 -16.56 -2.53 -6.75
CA PHE A 97 -15.73 -3.65 -6.31
C PHE A 97 -14.24 -3.31 -6.33
N ILE A 98 -13.76 -2.72 -7.43
CA ILE A 98 -12.36 -2.27 -7.54
C ILE A 98 -12.06 -1.21 -6.48
N SER A 99 -12.95 -0.23 -6.30
CA SER A 99 -12.80 0.79 -5.25
C SER A 99 -12.70 0.15 -3.86
N ASN A 100 -13.51 -0.88 -3.59
CA ASN A 100 -13.43 -1.60 -2.31
C ASN A 100 -12.08 -2.29 -2.11
N VAL A 101 -11.55 -2.93 -3.16
CA VAL A 101 -10.23 -3.60 -3.12
C VAL A 101 -9.10 -2.58 -2.92
N MET A 102 -9.19 -1.41 -3.55
CA MET A 102 -8.21 -0.33 -3.36
C MET A 102 -8.22 0.19 -1.91
N LEU A 103 -9.40 0.41 -1.33
CA LEU A 103 -9.53 0.81 0.08
C LEU A 103 -9.03 -0.29 1.03
N GLN A 104 -9.34 -1.56 0.74
CA GLN A 104 -8.81 -2.69 1.49
C GLN A 104 -7.27 -2.75 1.40
N SER A 105 -6.69 -2.37 0.26
CA SER A 105 -5.22 -2.29 0.14
C SER A 105 -4.64 -1.21 1.07
N TRP A 106 -5.33 -0.08 1.26
CA TRP A 106 -4.88 0.92 2.23
C TRP A 106 -4.96 0.42 3.67
N GLU A 107 -6.01 -0.33 4.00
CA GLU A 107 -6.17 -1.00 5.30
C GLU A 107 -5.08 -2.07 5.54
N ASP A 108 -4.90 -2.98 4.58
CA ASP A 108 -3.89 -4.04 4.65
C ASP A 108 -2.48 -3.45 4.75
N PHE A 109 -2.21 -2.34 4.06
CA PHE A 109 -0.94 -1.63 4.18
C PHE A 109 -0.66 -1.21 5.61
N LEU A 110 -1.64 -0.59 6.29
CA LEU A 110 -1.50 -0.15 7.68
C LEU A 110 -1.20 -1.32 8.63
N MET A 111 -1.79 -2.48 8.37
CA MET A 111 -1.61 -3.70 9.18
C MET A 111 -0.29 -4.44 8.89
N MET A 112 0.17 -4.41 7.64
CA MET A 112 1.32 -5.19 7.19
C MET A 112 2.64 -4.40 7.18
N ARG A 113 2.60 -3.06 7.22
CA ARG A 113 3.77 -2.17 7.04
C ARG A 113 4.98 -2.52 7.91
N ARG A 114 4.75 -3.00 9.13
CA ARG A 114 5.82 -3.35 10.09
C ARG A 114 6.73 -4.49 9.63
N TYR A 115 6.23 -5.34 8.73
CA TYR A 115 6.91 -6.56 8.28
C TYR A 115 7.36 -6.47 6.82
N ASP A 116 7.02 -5.39 6.14
CA ASP A 116 7.30 -5.16 4.73
C ASP A 116 8.59 -4.34 4.54
N GLU A 117 9.46 -4.79 3.64
CA GLU A 117 10.75 -4.16 3.36
C GLU A 117 10.67 -3.06 2.29
N ILE A 118 9.56 -2.96 1.54
CA ILE A 118 9.38 -1.90 0.55
C ILE A 118 9.34 -0.53 1.24
N SER A 119 9.99 0.45 0.62
CA SER A 119 10.06 1.81 1.16
C SER A 119 8.67 2.41 1.33
N LEU A 120 8.44 3.12 2.43
CA LEU A 120 7.21 3.85 2.66
C LEU A 120 6.88 4.83 1.52
N ASP A 121 7.91 5.45 0.95
CA ASP A 121 7.78 6.40 -0.16
C ASP A 121 7.13 5.77 -1.39
N PHE A 122 7.45 4.52 -1.67
CA PHE A 122 6.86 3.76 -2.78
C PHE A 122 5.36 3.57 -2.56
N TRP A 123 4.95 3.07 -1.40
CA TRP A 123 3.55 2.82 -1.10
C TRP A 123 2.70 4.06 -1.12
N LEU A 124 3.13 5.11 -0.39
CA LEU A 124 2.39 6.36 -0.35
C LEU A 124 2.36 7.04 -1.73
N GLY A 125 3.45 6.98 -2.49
CA GLY A 125 3.48 7.49 -3.87
C GLY A 125 2.46 6.78 -4.75
N SER A 126 2.45 5.46 -4.72
CA SER A 126 1.48 4.60 -5.42
C SER A 126 0.05 4.92 -5.01
N PHE A 127 -0.26 5.01 -3.73
CA PHE A 127 -1.60 5.30 -3.25
C PHE A 127 -2.07 6.71 -3.59
N LEU A 128 -1.17 7.69 -3.62
CA LEU A 128 -1.49 9.04 -4.09
C LEU A 128 -1.89 9.03 -5.56
N THR A 129 -1.25 8.21 -6.42
CA THR A 129 -1.69 8.09 -7.83
C THR A 129 -3.11 7.55 -7.94
N TRP A 130 -3.48 6.58 -7.09
CA TRP A 130 -4.84 6.07 -7.05
C TRP A 130 -5.83 7.10 -6.52
N ALA A 131 -5.45 7.84 -5.49
CA ALA A 131 -6.29 8.87 -4.88
C ALA A 131 -6.53 10.08 -5.80
N GLN A 132 -5.77 10.25 -6.88
CA GLN A 132 -6.07 11.23 -7.93
C GLN A 132 -7.31 10.86 -8.76
N ASN A 133 -7.76 9.60 -8.72
CA ASN A 133 -8.94 9.14 -9.44
C ASN A 133 -10.23 9.78 -8.86
N PRO A 134 -10.91 10.67 -9.61
CA PRO A 134 -12.08 11.37 -9.09
C PRO A 134 -13.29 10.44 -8.91
N TYR A 135 -13.39 9.37 -9.71
CA TYR A 135 -14.46 8.38 -9.55
C TYR A 135 -14.24 7.52 -8.31
N PHE A 136 -12.99 7.14 -8.03
CA PHE A 136 -12.64 6.41 -6.83
C PHE A 136 -13.03 7.19 -5.57
N LYS A 137 -12.80 8.51 -5.53
CA LYS A 137 -13.25 9.38 -4.43
C LYS A 137 -14.77 9.38 -4.25
N ILE A 138 -15.54 9.34 -5.34
CA ILE A 138 -17.01 9.25 -5.28
C ILE A 138 -17.44 7.94 -4.61
N TYR A 139 -16.84 6.83 -5.01
CA TYR A 139 -17.14 5.52 -4.42
C TYR A 139 -16.74 5.48 -2.95
N TYR A 140 -15.52 5.89 -2.60
CA TYR A 140 -15.07 6.05 -1.22
C TYR A 140 -16.09 6.80 -0.36
N ASN A 141 -16.54 7.99 -0.80
CA ASN A 141 -17.52 8.78 -0.05
C ASN A 141 -18.85 8.05 0.18
N ARG A 142 -19.25 7.17 -0.74
CA ARG A 142 -20.47 6.35 -0.62
C ARG A 142 -20.30 5.13 0.29
N MET A 143 -19.08 4.68 0.54
CA MET A 143 -18.80 3.40 1.20
C MET A 143 -17.94 3.51 2.45
N LYS A 144 -17.43 4.70 2.80
CA LYS A 144 -16.52 4.91 3.94
C LYS A 144 -17.06 4.44 5.29
N PHE A 145 -18.39 4.36 5.43
CA PHE A 145 -19.03 3.79 6.62
C PHE A 145 -18.80 2.29 6.82
N ASN A 146 -18.31 1.57 5.79
CA ASN A 146 -17.97 0.14 5.88
C ASN A 146 -16.54 -0.10 6.36
N TYR A 147 -15.72 0.94 6.49
CA TYR A 147 -14.31 0.84 6.81
C TYR A 147 -14.03 1.32 8.23
N GLN A 148 -12.95 0.78 8.81
CA GLN A 148 -12.45 1.20 10.11
C GLN A 148 -12.01 2.67 10.08
N ASP A 149 -12.05 3.32 11.25
CA ASP A 149 -11.69 4.74 11.38
C ASP A 149 -10.27 5.03 10.91
N PHE A 150 -9.32 4.14 11.18
CA PHE A 150 -7.92 4.30 10.76
C PHE A 150 -7.78 4.23 9.22
N THR A 151 -8.56 3.38 8.56
CA THR A 151 -8.61 3.28 7.08
C THR A 151 -9.18 4.57 6.50
N ASN A 152 -10.26 5.09 7.09
CA ASN A 152 -10.87 6.36 6.69
C ASN A 152 -9.90 7.54 6.90
N GLN A 153 -9.17 7.59 8.01
CA GLN A 153 -8.16 8.64 8.27
C GLN A 153 -7.05 8.63 7.21
N LEU A 154 -6.55 7.45 6.82
CA LEU A 154 -5.58 7.34 5.75
C LEU A 154 -6.17 7.78 4.41
N ALA A 155 -7.39 7.32 4.09
CA ALA A 155 -8.08 7.65 2.85
C ALA A 155 -8.28 9.17 2.69
N GLU A 156 -8.81 9.85 3.71
CA GLU A 156 -9.01 11.31 3.69
C GLU A 156 -7.67 12.04 3.47
N LEU A 157 -6.60 11.62 4.15
CA LEU A 157 -5.26 12.18 3.94
C LEU A 157 -4.78 11.97 2.50
N LEU A 158 -4.88 10.75 1.97
CA LEU A 158 -4.45 10.44 0.61
C LEU A 158 -5.22 11.28 -0.42
N PHE A 159 -6.54 11.39 -0.30
CA PHE A 159 -7.34 12.23 -1.19
C PHE A 159 -6.98 13.72 -1.06
N GLU A 160 -6.79 14.23 0.16
CA GLU A 160 -6.42 15.64 0.38
C GLU A 160 -5.06 15.99 -0.22
N TYR A 161 -4.07 15.10 -0.09
CA TYR A 161 -2.74 15.33 -0.64
C TYR A 161 -2.69 15.08 -2.15
N ALA A 162 -3.46 14.12 -2.67
CA ALA A 162 -3.57 13.84 -4.10
C ALA A 162 -4.17 15.03 -4.88
N GLU A 163 -5.16 15.73 -4.32
CA GLU A 163 -5.76 16.93 -4.93
C GLU A 163 -4.77 18.07 -5.14
N LYS A 164 -3.67 18.10 -4.37
CA LYS A 164 -2.62 19.12 -4.48
C LYS A 164 -1.60 18.79 -5.57
N ILE A 165 -1.66 17.61 -6.17
CA ILE A 165 -0.76 17.19 -7.23
C ILE A 165 -1.34 17.64 -8.58
N PRO A 166 -0.63 18.46 -9.38
CA PRO A 166 -1.08 18.84 -10.71
C PRO A 166 -1.24 17.61 -11.60
N VAL A 167 -2.30 17.56 -12.41
CA VAL A 167 -2.58 16.49 -13.38
C VAL A 167 -2.84 17.10 -14.77
N PRO A 168 -2.26 16.53 -15.85
CA PRO A 168 -1.34 15.39 -15.85
C PRO A 168 0.06 15.82 -15.41
N THR A 169 0.81 14.92 -14.75
CA THR A 169 2.21 15.15 -14.42
C THR A 169 3.01 13.86 -14.42
N GLU A 170 4.22 13.91 -14.97
CA GLU A 170 5.20 12.83 -14.88
C GLU A 170 6.34 13.18 -13.91
N ASP A 171 6.30 14.36 -13.26
CA ASP A 171 7.36 14.81 -12.37
C ASP A 171 7.33 14.03 -11.04
N ILE A 172 8.21 13.03 -10.94
CA ILE A 172 8.42 12.22 -9.72
C ILE A 172 8.80 13.07 -8.50
N HIS A 173 9.43 14.23 -8.68
CA HIS A 173 9.78 15.10 -7.56
C HIS A 173 8.57 15.75 -6.92
N VAL A 174 7.48 15.97 -7.67
CA VAL A 174 6.20 16.40 -7.09
C VAL A 174 5.69 15.34 -6.13
N TYR A 175 5.59 14.08 -6.57
CA TYR A 175 5.14 12.97 -5.73
C TYR A 175 6.02 12.80 -4.49
N ARG A 176 7.35 12.78 -4.65
CA ARG A 176 8.29 12.65 -3.51
C ARG A 176 8.12 13.79 -2.50
N ARG A 177 7.98 15.03 -2.95
CA ARG A 177 7.73 16.18 -2.05
C ARG A 177 6.38 16.07 -1.35
N THR A 178 5.35 15.63 -2.05
CA THR A 178 4.01 15.44 -1.47
C THR A 178 4.01 14.35 -0.41
N VAL A 179 4.63 13.20 -0.69
CA VAL A 179 4.82 12.11 0.27
C VAL A 179 5.60 12.57 1.49
N ALA A 180 6.74 13.26 1.29
CA ALA A 180 7.55 13.76 2.39
C ALA A 180 6.81 14.79 3.28
N LYS A 181 5.85 15.54 2.71
CA LYS A 181 4.95 16.42 3.49
C LYS A 181 3.90 15.61 4.26
N MET A 182 3.26 14.64 3.60
CA MET A 182 2.25 13.78 4.21
C MET A 182 2.83 12.98 5.40
N GLN A 183 4.04 12.44 5.27
CA GLN A 183 4.72 11.72 6.37
C GLN A 183 5.00 12.59 7.60
N LYS A 184 5.09 13.92 7.41
CA LYS A 184 5.28 14.90 8.50
C LYS A 184 3.96 15.49 8.99
N ASP A 185 2.83 15.11 8.40
CA ASP A 185 1.51 15.55 8.83
C ASP A 185 1.22 14.93 10.21
N PRO A 186 0.88 15.73 11.24
CA PRO A 186 0.57 15.21 12.57
C PRO A 186 -0.51 14.14 12.56
N ARG A 187 -1.49 14.23 11.65
CA ARG A 187 -2.56 13.23 11.51
C ARG A 187 -2.02 11.89 11.03
N TYR A 188 -1.05 11.89 10.13
CA TYR A 188 -0.41 10.67 9.65
C TYR A 188 0.47 10.04 10.74
N ILE A 189 1.22 10.86 11.48
CA ILE A 189 2.06 10.39 12.58
C ILE A 189 1.21 9.70 13.66
N VAL A 190 0.16 10.37 14.13
CA VAL A 190 -0.77 9.83 15.15
C VAL A 190 -1.43 8.54 14.66
N LEU A 191 -1.83 8.49 13.39
CA LEU A 191 -2.41 7.29 12.78
C LEU A 191 -1.45 6.09 12.89
N VAL A 192 -0.20 6.26 12.43
CA VAL A 192 0.80 5.18 12.47
C VAL A 192 1.17 4.79 13.90
N GLU A 193 1.25 5.75 14.82
CA GLU A 193 1.51 5.50 16.25
C GLU A 193 0.36 4.74 16.92
N SER A 194 -0.89 4.96 16.53
CA SER A 194 -2.04 4.23 17.09
C SER A 194 -2.11 2.76 16.68
N LEU A 195 -1.43 2.41 15.59
CA LEU A 195 -1.22 1.04 15.12
C LEU A 195 0.11 0.44 15.63
N SER A 196 0.78 1.26 16.47
CA SER A 196 1.95 1.11 17.35
C SER A 196 2.00 -0.12 18.26
#